data_AF-A0A0C9MVV0-F1
#
_entry.id   AF-A0A0C9MVV0-F1
#
_cell.length_a   1.000
_cell.length_b   1.000
_cell.length_c   1.000
_cell.angle_alpha   90.00
_cell.angle_beta   90.00
_cell.angle_gamma   90.00
#
_symmetry.space_group_name_H-M   'P 1'
#
loop_
_entity.id
_entity.type
_entity.pdbx_description
1 polymer ?
#
loop_
_entity_poly.entity_id
_entity_poly.type
_entity_poly.pdbx_seq_one_letter_code
_entity_poly.pdbx_strand_id
1 'polypeptide(L)'
;MGSGDIKVSPGLLQLDYPCGVVVFQEYDEARPIGKWEPNDRKVAAPEETPVRMTFDKIESIDVVIWALQEAKRMMSEETWQTLLEQPKEAAGDE
;
A
#
# COMPACT_ATOMS: atom_id res chain seq x y z
N MET A 1 12.73 -10.11 -10.59
CA MET A 1 11.35 -9.60 -10.75
C MET A 1 10.43 -10.58 -10.04
N GLY A 2 9.59 -10.10 -9.12
CA GLY A 2 8.62 -10.94 -8.39
C GLY A 2 7.23 -10.89 -9.00
N SER A 3 6.31 -11.68 -8.47
CA SER A 3 4.88 -11.60 -8.73
C SER A 3 4.14 -11.05 -7.50
N GLY A 4 2.98 -10.43 -7.74
CA GLY A 4 2.09 -9.95 -6.69
C GLY A 4 0.64 -10.33 -6.99
N ASP A 5 -0.15 -10.51 -5.96
CA ASP A 5 -1.56 -10.94 -5.97
C ASP A 5 -2.55 -9.76 -6.06
N ILE A 6 -2.05 -8.53 -6.03
CA ILE A 6 -2.86 -7.31 -6.10
C ILE A 6 -2.55 -6.46 -7.33
N LYS A 7 -3.58 -5.84 -7.90
CA LYS A 7 -3.48 -4.70 -8.80
C LYS A 7 -3.60 -3.42 -8.00
N VAL A 8 -2.60 -2.56 -8.12
CA VAL A 8 -2.64 -1.20 -7.57
C VAL A 8 -2.73 -0.21 -8.73
N SER A 9 -3.69 0.70 -8.70
CA SER A 9 -3.91 1.66 -9.79
C SER A 9 -4.26 3.04 -9.27
N PRO A 10 -3.70 4.11 -9.86
CA PRO A 10 -4.12 5.47 -9.55
C PRO A 10 -5.50 5.73 -10.16
N GLY A 11 -6.32 6.49 -9.45
CA GLY A 11 -7.61 6.98 -9.90
C GLY A 11 -7.84 8.42 -9.46
N LEU A 12 -8.90 9.02 -9.99
CA LEU A 12 -9.40 10.33 -9.60
C LEU A 12 -10.86 10.18 -9.18
N LEU A 13 -11.16 10.53 -7.92
CA LEU A 13 -12.52 10.61 -7.44
C LEU A 13 -13.03 12.04 -7.63
N GLN A 14 -14.19 12.17 -8.26
CA GLN A 14 -14.83 13.46 -8.50
C GLN A 14 -15.86 13.73 -7.39
N LEU A 15 -15.47 14.53 -6.40
CA LEU A 15 -16.33 15.10 -5.37
C LEU A 15 -16.53 16.60 -5.67
N ASP A 16 -16.93 17.40 -4.68
CA ASP A 16 -16.93 18.88 -4.78
C ASP A 16 -15.53 19.46 -5.07
N TYR A 17 -14.47 18.65 -4.94
CA TYR A 17 -13.08 18.93 -5.30
C TYR A 17 -12.38 17.65 -5.85
N PRO A 18 -11.29 17.78 -6.64
CA PRO A 18 -10.56 16.62 -7.15
C PRO A 18 -9.80 15.91 -6.02
N CYS A 19 -10.03 14.62 -5.87
CA CYS A 19 -9.35 13.77 -4.89
C CYS A 19 -8.60 12.64 -5.59
N GLY A 20 -7.27 12.58 -5.42
CA GLY A 20 -6.49 11.42 -5.86
C GLY A 20 -6.84 10.20 -5.03
N VAL A 21 -6.96 9.04 -5.67
CA VAL A 21 -7.20 7.76 -4.98
C VAL A 21 -6.25 6.69 -5.48
N VAL A 22 -5.86 5.78 -4.59
CA VAL A 22 -5.18 4.54 -4.93
C VAL A 22 -6.18 3.40 -4.76
N VAL A 23 -6.42 2.65 -5.83
CA VAL A 23 -7.36 1.53 -5.84
C VAL A 23 -6.58 0.24 -5.80
N PHE A 24 -7.00 -0.65 -4.89
CA PHE A 24 -6.49 -2.01 -4.74
C PHE A 24 -7.56 -2.96 -5.29
N GLN A 25 -7.22 -3.74 -6.31
CA GLN A 25 -8.08 -4.78 -6.86
C GLN A 25 -7.37 -6.12 -6.70
N GLU A 26 -8.08 -7.13 -6.22
CA GLU A 26 -7.53 -8.49 -6.18
C GLU A 26 -7.43 -9.04 -7.60
N TYR A 27 -6.34 -9.79 -7.86
CA TYR A 27 -6.29 -10.68 -9.01
C TYR A 27 -6.63 -12.10 -8.56
N ASP A 28 -7.34 -12.84 -9.41
CA ASP A 28 -7.53 -14.28 -9.20
C ASP A 28 -6.19 -15.05 -9.24
N GLU A 29 -5.16 -14.51 -9.90
CA GLU A 29 -3.82 -15.09 -10.01
C GLU A 29 -2.71 -14.03 -9.90
N ALA A 30 -1.60 -14.38 -9.26
CA ALA A 30 -0.46 -13.48 -9.08
C ALA A 30 0.18 -13.08 -10.42
N ARG A 31 0.39 -11.77 -10.63
CA ARG A 31 0.93 -11.20 -11.87
C ARG A 31 2.35 -10.63 -11.71
N PRO A 32 3.15 -10.56 -12.79
CA PRO A 32 4.48 -9.96 -12.75
C PRO A 32 4.45 -8.49 -12.32
N ILE A 33 5.25 -8.14 -11.31
CA ILE A 33 5.38 -6.76 -10.82
C ILE A 33 6.09 -5.89 -11.87
N GLY A 34 5.61 -4.66 -12.09
CA GLY A 34 6.27 -3.65 -12.91
C GLY A 34 5.92 -3.66 -14.40
N LYS A 35 4.96 -4.49 -14.83
CA LYS A 35 4.37 -4.35 -16.16
C LYS A 35 3.24 -3.32 -16.10
N TRP A 36 3.42 -2.20 -16.80
CA TRP A 36 2.34 -1.26 -17.05
C TRP A 36 1.30 -1.95 -17.94
N GLU A 37 0.12 -2.22 -17.39
CA GLU A 37 -1.04 -2.60 -18.16
C GLU A 37 -1.90 -1.35 -18.36
N PRO A 38 -2.43 -1.11 -19.58
CA PRO A 38 -3.39 -0.04 -19.78
C PRO A 38 -4.58 -0.30 -18.85
N ASN A 39 -4.83 0.63 -17.94
CA ASN A 39 -6.05 0.61 -17.17
C ASN A 39 -7.20 0.94 -18.11
N ASP A 40 -8.17 0.03 -18.22
CA ASP A 40 -9.48 0.38 -18.75
C ASP A 40 -9.96 1.60 -17.97
N ARG A 41 -10.20 2.72 -18.66
CA ARG A 41 -10.84 3.88 -18.05
C ARG A 41 -12.26 3.47 -17.68
N LYS A 42 -12.42 2.98 -16.45
CA LYS A 42 -13.70 2.61 -15.87
C LYS A 42 -14.09 3.65 -14.84
N VAL A 43 -15.31 4.15 -14.98
CA VAL A 43 -15.99 4.85 -13.90
C VAL A 43 -16.55 3.75 -13.01
N ALA A 44 -15.93 3.52 -11.85
CA ALA A 44 -16.42 2.59 -10.85
C ALA A 44 -17.25 3.37 -9.82
N ALA A 45 -18.29 2.75 -9.29
CA ALA A 45 -19.03 3.34 -8.19
C ALA A 45 -18.14 3.35 -6.93
N PRO A 46 -18.23 4.37 -6.06
CA PRO A 46 -17.45 4.42 -4.83
C PRO A 46 -17.51 3.16 -3.97
N GLU A 47 -18.61 2.43 -4.02
CA GLU A 47 -18.89 1.22 -3.26
C GLU A 47 -18.15 -0.01 -3.80
N GLU A 48 -17.71 0.04 -5.06
CA GLU A 48 -16.95 -1.03 -5.73
C GLU A 48 -15.45 -0.96 -5.46
N THR A 49 -14.99 0.05 -4.72
CA THR A 49 -13.59 0.23 -4.31
C THR A 49 -13.45 -0.05 -2.80
N PRO A 50 -13.16 -1.30 -2.39
CA PRO A 50 -13.26 -1.73 -0.99
C PRO A 50 -12.24 -1.05 -0.08
N VAL A 51 -11.11 -0.60 -0.64
CA VAL A 51 -10.11 0.19 0.08
C VAL A 51 -9.94 1.52 -0.63
N ARG A 52 -10.28 2.61 0.06
CA ARG A 52 -10.04 3.98 -0.39
C ARG A 52 -9.11 4.69 0.59
N MET A 53 -8.01 5.21 0.07
CA MET A 53 -7.17 6.17 0.77
C MET A 53 -7.35 7.55 0.15
N THR A 54 -7.68 8.53 0.99
CA THR A 54 -7.84 9.93 0.60
C THR A 54 -6.64 10.72 1.12
N PHE A 55 -6.08 11.59 0.28
CA PHE A 55 -4.89 12.37 0.59
C PHE A 55 -5.15 13.85 0.33
N ASP A 56 -5.07 14.67 1.39
CA ASP A 56 -5.25 16.12 1.29
C ASP A 56 -3.95 16.85 0.92
N LYS A 57 -2.80 16.19 1.10
CA LYS A 57 -1.46 16.71 0.84
C LYS A 57 -0.65 15.69 0.04
N ILE A 58 0.20 16.17 -0.87
CA ILE A 58 1.03 15.30 -1.70
C ILE A 58 2.03 14.51 -0.84
N GLU A 59 2.55 15.11 0.22
CA GLU A 59 3.52 14.52 1.15
C GLU A 59 2.92 13.34 1.94
N SER A 60 1.59 13.27 2.07
CA SER A 60 0.93 12.13 2.71
C SER A 60 1.10 10.83 1.90
N ILE A 61 1.36 10.92 0.60
CA ILE A 61 1.69 9.76 -0.25
C ILE A 61 3.07 9.21 0.14
N ASP A 62 4.04 10.07 0.41
CA ASP A 62 5.39 9.67 0.79
C ASP A 62 5.41 8.90 2.11
N VAL A 63 4.56 9.29 3.06
CA VAL A 63 4.37 8.56 4.33
C VAL A 63 3.90 7.12 4.08
N VAL A 64 2.96 6.92 3.15
CA VAL A 64 2.46 5.59 2.78
C VAL A 64 3.53 4.78 2.07
N ILE A 65 4.29 5.39 1.16
CA ILE A 65 5.41 4.75 0.47
C ILE A 65 6.43 4.24 1.49
N TRP A 66 6.83 5.07 2.46
CA TRP A 66 7.76 4.69 3.52
C TRP A 66 7.24 3.50 4.34
N ALA A 67 5.97 3.55 4.78
CA ALA A 67 5.38 2.46 5.56
C ALA A 67 5.31 1.14 4.79
N LEU A 68 4.96 1.18 3.50
CA LEU A 68 4.93 -0.02 2.64
C LEU A 68 6.33 -0.60 2.41
N GLN A 69 7.34 0.26 2.23
CA GLN A 69 8.74 -0.17 2.12
C GLN A 69 9.21 -0.85 3.40
N GLU A 70 8.84 -0.31 4.56
CA GLU A 70 9.19 -0.87 5.85
C GLU A 70 8.49 -2.21 6.10
N ALA A 71 7.19 -2.33 5.81
CA ALA A 71 6.47 -3.59 5.88
C ALA A 71 7.12 -4.67 4.99
N LYS A 72 7.50 -4.31 3.77
CA LYS A 72 8.23 -5.21 2.86
C LYS A 72 9.58 -5.64 3.44
N ARG A 73 10.33 -4.72 4.08
CA ARG A 73 11.59 -5.02 4.75
C ARG A 73 11.39 -6.01 5.91
N MET A 74 10.32 -5.84 6.69
CA MET A 74 9.96 -6.76 7.78
C MET A 74 9.65 -8.17 7.27
N MET A 75 9.02 -8.28 6.09
CA MET A 75 8.70 -9.57 5.46
C MET A 75 9.91 -10.32 4.90
N SER A 76 11.03 -9.64 4.60
CA SER A 76 12.29 -10.32 4.29
C SER A 76 12.96 -10.77 5.59
N GLU A 77 13.05 -12.09 5.78
CA GLU A 77 13.31 -12.90 6.99
C GLU A 77 14.39 -12.44 8.00
N GLU A 78 15.29 -11.49 7.67
CA GLU A 78 16.28 -10.97 8.64
C GLU A 78 15.66 -10.12 9.77
N THR A 79 14.43 -9.67 9.63
CA THR A 79 13.82 -8.74 10.58
C THR A 79 13.04 -9.44 11.69
N TRP A 80 12.49 -10.63 11.45
CA TRP A 80 11.61 -11.31 12.42
C TRP A 80 12.36 -11.82 13.66
N GLN A 81 13.52 -12.46 13.49
CA GLN A 81 14.33 -12.88 14.65
C GLN A 81 14.88 -11.66 15.39
N THR A 82 15.40 -10.67 14.66
CA THR A 82 15.98 -9.45 15.25
C THR A 82 14.95 -8.58 16.00
N LEU A 83 13.68 -8.53 15.59
CA LEU A 83 12.61 -7.81 16.31
C LEU A 83 12.09 -8.57 17.53
N LEU A 84 12.09 -9.92 17.50
CA LEU A 84 11.63 -10.75 18.61
C LEU A 84 12.73 -11.02 19.65
N GLU A 85 14.00 -10.93 19.26
CA GLU A 85 15.18 -11.16 20.11
C GLU A 85 15.77 -9.88 20.70
N GLN A 86 15.22 -8.68 20.40
CA GLN A 86 15.56 -7.49 21.18
C GLN A 86 15.23 -7.77 22.65
N PRO A 87 16.24 -7.77 23.56
CA PRO A 87 15.94 -7.84 24.97
C PRO A 87 15.08 -6.62 25.29
N LYS A 88 14.05 -6.81 26.12
CA LYS A 88 13.44 -5.70 26.85
C LYS A 88 14.53 -5.09 27.74
N GLU A 89 15.38 -4.23 27.19
CA GLU A 89 16.22 -3.38 28.02
C GLU A 89 15.32 -2.35 28.67
N ALA A 90 14.99 -2.68 29.91
CA ALA A 90 14.68 -1.78 31.02
C ALA A 90 13.72 -0.63 30.68
N ALA A 91 12.41 -0.92 30.78
CA ALA A 91 11.58 0.00 31.57
C ALA A 91 12.15 -0.06 33.00
N GLY A 92 13.17 0.75 33.25
CA GLY A 92 13.72 0.97 34.56
C GLY A 92 12.62 1.55 35.42
N ASP A 93 12.32 0.83 36.50
CA ASP A 93 11.71 1.42 37.68
C ASP A 93 12.56 2.61 38.12
N GLU A 94 11.98 3.81 38.12
CA GLU A 94 12.08 4.84 39.17
C GLU A 94 11.04 5.95 38.95
#